data_AF-A0A9X1F7B4-F1
#
_entry.id   AF-A0A9X1F7B4-F1
#
_cell.length_a   1.000
_cell.length_b   1.000
_cell.length_c   1.000
_cell.angle_alpha   90.00
_cell.angle_beta   90.00
_cell.angle_gamma   90.00
#
_symmetry.space_group_name_H-M   'P 1'
#
loop_
_entity.id
_entity.type
_entity.pdbx_description
1 polymer ?
#
loop_
_entity_poly.entity_id
_entity_poly.type
_entity_poly.pdbx_seq_one_letter_code
_entity_poly.pdbx_strand_id
1 'polypeptide(L)'
;MKPIHIITLIAFITSLGSIICGLILDVEYAKKLVGFGVLGLFLIVFPLFSYYRWKDKDVKDYMITKENLDKMRENQKQNKI
;
A
#
# COMPACT_ATOMS: atom_id res chain seq x y z
N MET A 1 -2.93 1.47 15.74
CA MET A 1 -1.58 0.90 15.51
C MET A 1 -0.64 1.93 14.88
N LYS A 2 -0.41 3.06 15.58
CA LYS A 2 0.45 4.16 15.11
C LYS A 2 1.85 3.72 14.66
N PRO A 3 2.55 2.75 15.30
CA PRO A 3 3.90 2.39 14.88
C PRO A 3 3.98 1.72 13.51
N ILE A 4 2.97 0.93 13.09
CA ILE A 4 3.03 0.20 11.82
C ILE A 4 2.99 1.15 10.62
N HIS A 5 2.23 2.25 10.72
CA HIS A 5 2.21 3.28 9.67
C HIS A 5 3.60 3.92 9.51
N ILE A 6 4.26 4.24 10.63
CA ILE A 6 5.60 4.84 10.64
C ILE A 6 6.63 3.85 10.06
N ILE A 7 6.57 2.58 10.48
CA ILE A 7 7.46 1.52 9.97
C ILE A 7 7.29 1.35 8.46
N THR A 8 6.06 1.30 7.98
CA THR A 8 5.79 1.14 6.54
C THR A 8 6.29 2.34 5.74
N LEU A 9 6.13 3.56 6.27
CA LEU A 9 6.63 4.78 5.64
C LEU A 9 8.17 4.80 5.57
N ILE A 10 8.85 4.42 6.65
CA ILE A 10 10.31 4.33 6.68
C ILE A 10 10.78 3.30 5.66
N ALA A 11 10.20 2.09 5.66
CA ALA A 11 10.56 1.04 4.72
C ALA A 11 10.34 1.47 3.25
N PHE A 12 9.28 2.23 2.98
CA PHE A 12 9.02 2.82 1.66
C PHE A 12 10.10 3.82 1.27
N ILE A 13 10.44 4.77 2.14
CA ILE A 13 11.47 5.79 1.87
C ILE A 13 12.83 5.14 1.67
N THR A 14 13.21 4.15 2.49
CA THR A 14 14.48 3.44 2.34
C THR A 14 14.54 2.66 1.02
N SER A 15 13.45 2.00 0.64
CA SER A 15 13.39 1.25 -0.63
C SER A 15 13.47 2.18 -1.83
N LEU A 16 12.73 3.30 -1.79
CA LEU A 16 12.75 4.31 -2.85
C LEU A 16 14.13 5.00 -2.95
N GLY A 17 14.73 5.33 -1.80
CA GLY A 17 16.08 5.87 -1.72
C GLY A 17 17.11 4.91 -2.31
N SER A 18 17.02 3.62 -2.01
CA SER A 18 17.91 2.60 -2.59
C SER A 18 17.80 2.53 -4.11
N ILE A 19 16.58 2.60 -4.67
CA ILE A 19 16.36 2.63 -6.12
C ILE A 19 16.96 3.91 -6.72
N ILE A 20 16.65 5.08 -6.15
CA ILE A 20 17.15 6.37 -6.65
C ILE A 20 18.67 6.41 -6.60
N CYS A 21 19.29 5.99 -5.50
CA CYS A 21 20.74 5.89 -5.38
C CYS A 21 21.33 4.93 -6.41
N GLY A 22 20.70 3.78 -6.64
CA GLY A 22 21.12 2.81 -7.66
C GLY A 22 20.95 3.29 -9.11
N LEU A 23 20.15 4.32 -9.36
CA LEU A 23 19.97 4.93 -10.69
C LEU A 23 20.90 6.12 -10.93
N ILE A 24 21.31 6.83 -9.87
CA ILE A 24 22.12 8.06 -9.98
C ILE A 24 23.61 7.78 -9.76
N LEU A 25 23.96 6.87 -8.86
CA LEU A 25 25.35 6.63 -8.49
C LEU A 25 26.02 5.66 -9.47
N ASP A 26 27.21 6.05 -9.96
CA ASP A 26 28.08 5.18 -10.77
C ASP A 26 28.97 4.33 -9.86
N VAL A 27 28.35 3.36 -9.18
CA VAL A 27 29.02 2.41 -8.28
C VAL A 27 28.83 0.99 -8.80
N GLU A 28 29.82 0.12 -8.58
CA GLU A 28 29.81 -1.27 -9.07
C GLU A 28 28.57 -2.07 -8.63
N TYR A 29 27.99 -1.72 -7.48
CA TYR A 29 26.81 -2.37 -6.90
C TYR A 29 25.48 -1.63 -7.17
N ALA A 30 25.44 -0.66 -8.09
CA ALA A 30 24.25 0.12 -8.41
C ALA A 30 23.03 -0.75 -8.77
N LYS A 31 23.23 -1.78 -9.61
CA LYS A 31 22.18 -2.75 -9.97
C LYS A 31 21.65 -3.53 -8.76
N LYS A 32 22.52 -3.83 -7.79
CA LYS A 32 22.12 -4.51 -6.55
C LYS A 32 21.26 -3.58 -5.70
N LEU A 33 21.57 -2.28 -5.61
CA LEU A 33 20.73 -1.30 -4.91
C LEU A 33 19.31 -1.25 -5.49
N VAL A 34 19.20 -1.17 -6.82
CA VAL A 34 17.88 -1.21 -7.48
C VAL A 34 17.15 -2.51 -7.16
N GLY A 35 17.82 -3.66 -7.28
CA GLY A 35 17.24 -4.97 -6.95
C GLY A 35 16.76 -5.07 -5.51
N PHE A 36 17.57 -4.64 -4.54
CA PHE A 36 17.19 -4.65 -3.12
C PHE A 36 16.04 -3.68 -2.81
N GLY A 37 16.02 -2.50 -3.41
CA GLY A 37 14.91 -1.56 -3.26
C GLY A 37 13.60 -2.12 -3.83
N VAL A 38 13.64 -2.78 -4.99
CA VAL A 38 12.46 -3.44 -5.57
C VAL A 38 11.98 -4.60 -4.70
N LEU A 39 12.89 -5.46 -4.21
CA LEU A 39 12.54 -6.55 -3.29
C LEU A 39 11.96 -6.01 -1.98
N GLY A 40 12.52 -4.93 -1.42
CA GLY A 40 12.00 -4.25 -0.23
C GLY A 40 10.57 -3.74 -0.45
N LEU A 41 10.29 -3.13 -1.61
CA LEU A 41 8.93 -2.70 -1.95
C LEU A 41 7.94 -3.86 -1.99
N PHE A 42 8.28 -4.93 -2.71
CA PHE A 42 7.36 -6.04 -2.95
C PHE A 42 7.16 -6.97 -1.76
N LEU A 43 8.24 -7.28 -1.04
CA LEU A 43 8.19 -8.28 0.04
C LEU A 43 7.94 -7.66 1.41
N ILE A 44 8.20 -6.36 1.59
CA ILE A 44 8.07 -5.70 2.89
C ILE A 44 7.00 -4.62 2.83
N VAL A 45 7.16 -3.61 1.96
CA VAL A 45 6.29 -2.43 1.98
C VAL A 45 4.85 -2.78 1.60
N PHE A 46 4.63 -3.48 0.48
CA PHE A 46 3.27 -3.82 0.06
C PHE A 46 2.52 -4.73 1.04
N PRO A 47 3.12 -5.81 1.58
CA PRO A 47 2.45 -6.64 2.59
C PRO A 47 2.12 -5.87 3.87
N LEU A 48 3.07 -5.07 4.39
CA LEU A 48 2.80 -4.23 5.58
C LEU A 48 1.69 -3.21 5.30
N PHE A 49 1.76 -2.53 4.16
CA PHE A 49 0.78 -1.55 3.74
C PHE A 49 -0.62 -2.16 3.65
N SER A 50 -0.74 -3.27 2.93
CA SER A 50 -1.99 -4.01 2.79
C SER A 50 -2.54 -4.42 4.15
N TYR A 51 -1.70 -5.02 4.99
CA TYR A 51 -2.11 -5.50 6.32
C TYR A 51 -2.68 -4.38 7.19
N TYR A 52 -1.95 -3.29 7.39
CA TYR A 52 -2.42 -2.25 8.31
C TYR A 52 -3.64 -1.50 7.73
N ARG A 53 -3.73 -1.36 6.40
CA ARG A 53 -4.81 -0.61 5.76
C ARG A 53 -6.13 -1.39 5.80
N TRP A 54 -6.05 -2.71 5.82
CA TRP A 54 -7.20 -3.60 5.80
C TRP A 54 -7.63 -4.11 7.19
N LYS A 55 -6.78 -3.93 8.21
CA LYS A 55 -7.03 -4.47 9.56
C LYS A 55 -8.37 -4.09 10.19
N ASP A 56 -8.80 -2.85 10.03
CA ASP A 56 -10.02 -2.32 10.67
C ASP A 56 -11.22 -2.28 9.71
N LYS A 57 -11.15 -2.99 8.57
CA LYS A 57 -12.20 -3.03 7.54
C LYS A 57 -12.90 -4.38 7.55
N ASP A 58 -14.24 -4.38 7.59
CA ASP A 58 -15.01 -5.59 7.36
C ASP A 58 -15.06 -5.89 5.86
N VAL A 59 -14.60 -7.08 5.47
CA VAL A 59 -14.61 -7.55 4.08
C VAL A 59 -16.03 -7.58 3.50
N LYS A 60 -17.03 -7.86 4.33
CA LYS A 60 -18.44 -7.96 3.93
C LYS A 60 -18.94 -6.66 3.34
N ASP A 61 -18.51 -5.52 3.86
CA ASP A 61 -18.93 -4.19 3.38
C ASP A 61 -18.41 -3.88 1.97
N TYR A 62 -17.37 -4.58 1.50
CA TYR A 62 -16.78 -4.40 0.17
C TYR A 62 -17.19 -5.48 -0.82
N MET A 63 -17.97 -6.47 -0.40
CA MET A 63 -18.42 -7.55 -1.27
C MET A 63 -19.57 -7.07 -2.16
N ILE A 64 -19.52 -7.42 -3.46
CA ILE A 64 -20.59 -7.15 -4.41
C ILE A 64 -21.75 -8.14 -4.18
N THR A 65 -22.50 -7.90 -3.12
CA THR A 65 -23.75 -8.62 -2.80
C THR A 65 -24.94 -7.77 -3.23
N LYS A 66 -26.09 -8.43 -3.44
CA LYS A 66 -27.35 -7.72 -3.72
C LYS A 66 -27.65 -6.66 -2.65
N GLU A 67 -27.51 -7.04 -1.38
CA GLU A 67 -27.76 -6.15 -0.24
C GLU A 67 -26.85 -4.91 -0.25
N ASN A 68 -25.55 -5.09 -0.48
CA ASN A 68 -24.62 -3.96 -0.52
C ASN A 68 -24.85 -3.06 -1.75
N LEU A 69 -25.16 -3.65 -2.91
CA LEU A 69 -25.51 -2.90 -4.12
C LEU A 69 -26.79 -2.08 -3.95
N ASP A 70 -27.80 -2.65 -3.28
CA ASP A 70 -29.06 -1.97 -3.02
C ASP A 70 -28.88 -0.84 -1.99
N LYS A 71 -28.11 -1.07 -0.90
CA LYS A 71 -27.68 -0.02 0.04
C LYS A 71 -26.94 1.12 -0.67
N MET A 72 -26.04 0.82 -1.61
CA MET A 72 -25.33 1.85 -2.38
C MET A 72 -26.30 2.67 -3.25
N ARG A 73 -27.26 2.02 -3.91
CA ARG A 73 -28.27 2.68 -4.74
C ARG A 73 -29.22 3.57 -3.92
N GLU A 74 -29.62 3.13 -2.74
CA GLU A 74 -30.48 3.91 -1.84
C GLU A 74 -29.75 5.16 -1.32
N ASN A 75 -28.50 5.02 -0.89
CA ASN A 75 -27.66 6.16 -0.48
C ASN A 75 -27.50 7.18 -1.63
N GLN A 76 -27.35 6.74 -2.87
CA GLN A 76 -27.27 7.63 -4.04
C GLN A 76 -28.58 8.37 -4.34
N LYS A 77 -29.73 7.76 -4.04
CA LYS A 77 -31.05 8.41 -4.18
C LYS A 77 -31.29 9.45 -3.09
N GLN A 78 -30.90 9.15 -1.85
CA GLN A 78 -31.05 10.07 -0.72
C GLN A 78 -30.15 11.31 -0.85
N ASN A 79 -28.91 11.15 -1.34
CA ASN A 79 -27.98 12.28 -1.54
C ASN A 79 -28.28 13.15 -2.79
N LYS A 80 -29.33 12.83 -3.55
CA LYS A 80 -29.81 13.64 -4.69
C LYS A 80 -31.01 14.53 -4.34
N ILE A 81 -31.45 14.50 -3.08
CA ILE A 81 -32.47 15.39 -2.49
C ILE A 81 -31.72 16.43 -1.66
#